data_AF-A0A554V698-F1
#
_entry.id   AF-A0A554V698-F1
#
_cell.length_a   1.000
_cell.length_b   1.000
_cell.length_c   1.000
_cell.angle_alpha   90.00
_cell.angle_beta   90.00
_cell.angle_gamma   90.00
#
_symmetry.space_group_name_H-M   'P 1'
#
loop_
_entity.id
_entity.type
_entity.pdbx_description
1 polymer ?
#
loop_
_entity_poly.entity_id
_entity_poly.type
_entity_poly.pdbx_seq_one_letter_code
_entity_poly.pdbx_strand_id
1 'polypeptide(L)'
;MKRTTARAACATAATASMVLLGAGYAAALPTLMPGPGNGQVSVQLDQQGTAAREGWTCVLVGSADTGGPRVIMANSGQTQGGFAAGSAVGAGCTSMSAPYVGMANSVAGGPAASTSG
;
A
#
# COMPACT_ATOMS: atom_id res chain seq x y z
N MET A 1 41.20 2.34 7.00
CA MET A 1 39.78 2.39 6.61
C MET A 1 39.01 1.42 7.49
N LYS A 2 38.09 1.86 8.37
CA LYS A 2 37.13 1.03 9.15
C LYS A 2 36.45 1.87 10.26
N ARG A 3 35.85 3.03 9.94
CA ARG A 3 35.16 3.89 10.94
C ARG A 3 33.73 4.31 10.58
N THR A 4 33.18 3.81 9.48
CA THR A 4 31.89 4.30 8.94
C THR A 4 30.73 3.30 9.00
N THR A 5 30.93 2.08 9.53
CA THR A 5 29.90 1.02 9.48
C THR A 5 29.07 0.86 10.76
N ALA A 6 29.45 1.48 11.87
CA ALA A 6 28.76 1.25 13.15
C ALA A 6 27.48 2.09 13.38
N ARG A 7 27.24 3.13 12.57
CA ARG A 7 26.07 4.02 12.76
C ARG A 7 24.80 3.55 12.03
N ALA A 8 24.91 2.64 11.07
CA ALA A 8 23.75 2.16 10.31
C ALA A 8 22.91 1.12 11.06
N ALA A 9 23.48 0.42 12.05
CA ALA A 9 22.78 -0.65 12.76
C ALA A 9 21.84 -0.15 13.87
N CYS A 10 22.06 1.04 14.43
CA CYS A 10 21.20 1.58 15.49
C CYS A 10 19.91 2.22 14.95
N ALA A 11 19.87 2.60 13.67
CA ALA A 11 18.69 3.23 13.06
C ALA A 11 17.58 2.22 12.74
N THR A 12 17.91 0.94 12.50
CA THR A 12 16.94 -0.11 12.19
C THR A 12 16.30 -0.73 13.42
N ALA A 13 16.91 -0.62 14.60
CA ALA A 13 16.33 -1.13 15.85
C ALA A 13 15.21 -0.22 16.39
N ALA A 14 15.27 1.09 16.13
CA ALA A 14 14.31 2.06 16.66
C ALA A 14 12.97 2.07 15.90
N THR A 15 12.94 1.65 14.64
CA THR A 15 11.67 1.49 13.90
C THR A 15 10.95 0.19 14.27
N ALA A 16 11.67 -0.84 14.73
CA ALA A 16 11.05 -2.11 15.13
C ALA A 16 10.22 -2.00 16.42
N SER A 17 10.65 -1.16 17.38
CA SER A 17 9.94 -1.00 18.66
C SER A 17 8.68 -0.14 18.57
N MET A 18 8.53 0.72 17.56
CA MET A 18 7.28 1.45 17.33
C MET A 18 6.16 0.57 16.73
N VAL A 19 6.50 -0.58 16.14
CA VAL A 19 5.52 -1.51 15.55
C VAL A 19 4.78 -2.32 16.62
N LEU A 20 5.33 -2.45 17.84
CA LEU A 20 4.81 -3.35 18.87
C LEU A 20 3.93 -2.70 19.95
N LEU A 21 3.85 -1.36 20.02
CA LEU A 21 3.08 -0.65 21.07
C LEU A 21 1.70 -0.14 20.62
N GLY A 22 1.25 -0.48 19.41
CA GLY A 22 -0.11 -0.17 18.91
C GLY A 22 -1.13 -1.30 19.10
N ALA A 23 -0.88 -2.24 20.02
CA ALA A 23 -1.71 -3.42 20.32
C ALA A 23 -3.04 -3.07 21.04
N GLY A 24 -3.83 -2.18 20.45
CA GLY A 24 -5.18 -1.87 20.91
C GLY A 24 -6.09 -1.68 19.72
N TYR A 25 -6.74 -2.77 19.26
CA TYR A 25 -7.92 -2.76 18.38
C TYR A 25 -7.95 -1.63 17.34
N ALA A 26 -6.89 -1.48 16.55
CA ALA A 26 -6.92 -0.69 15.33
C ALA A 26 -7.45 -1.62 14.25
N ALA A 27 -8.71 -1.46 13.87
CA ALA A 27 -9.27 -2.11 12.68
C ALA A 27 -8.23 -1.98 11.55
N ALA A 28 -7.71 -3.10 11.07
CA ALA A 28 -6.43 -3.10 10.37
C ALA A 28 -6.62 -2.50 8.98
N LEU A 29 -6.21 -1.24 8.81
CA LEU A 29 -6.35 -0.52 7.57
C LEU A 29 -5.64 -1.27 6.43
N PRO A 30 -6.30 -1.44 5.27
CA PRO A 30 -5.66 -2.04 4.10
C PRO A 30 -4.48 -1.19 3.66
N THR A 31 -3.41 -1.84 3.21
CA THR A 31 -2.27 -1.15 2.60
C THR A 31 -2.37 -1.19 1.08
N LEU A 32 -1.80 -0.21 0.39
CA LEU A 32 -1.68 -0.25 -1.07
C LEU A 32 -0.29 -0.69 -1.47
N MET A 33 -0.21 -1.63 -2.40
CA MET A 33 1.05 -2.06 -3.00
C MET A 33 0.99 -2.00 -4.52
N PRO A 34 2.15 -1.86 -5.19
CA PRO A 34 2.22 -2.03 -6.63
C PRO A 34 1.71 -3.42 -7.00
N GLY A 35 0.79 -3.48 -7.96
CA GLY A 35 0.28 -4.74 -8.48
C GLY A 35 1.32 -5.46 -9.36
N PRO A 36 1.13 -6.76 -9.63
CA PRO A 36 2.06 -7.56 -10.41
C PRO A 36 2.12 -7.17 -11.89
N GLY A 37 1.10 -6.48 -12.41
CA GLY A 37 1.06 -5.99 -13.79
C GLY A 37 1.34 -4.49 -13.92
N ASN A 38 1.74 -4.08 -15.12
CA ASN A 38 1.88 -2.67 -15.48
C ASN A 38 0.58 -1.90 -15.22
N GLY A 39 0.68 -0.78 -14.50
CA GLY A 39 -0.47 0.06 -14.20
C GLY A 39 -1.44 -0.54 -13.18
N GLN A 40 -1.03 -1.59 -12.45
CA GLN A 40 -1.86 -2.23 -11.43
C GLN A 40 -1.53 -1.76 -10.03
N VAL A 41 -2.54 -1.69 -9.16
CA VAL A 41 -2.41 -1.47 -7.73
C VAL A 41 -3.19 -2.54 -6.99
N SER A 42 -2.59 -3.12 -5.96
CA SER A 42 -3.21 -4.11 -5.09
C SER A 42 -3.57 -3.48 -3.76
N VAL A 43 -4.82 -3.65 -3.34
CA VAL A 43 -5.27 -3.35 -1.98
C VAL A 43 -4.96 -4.57 -1.12
N GLN A 44 -3.86 -4.54 -0.39
CA GLN A 44 -3.44 -5.67 0.42
C GLN A 44 -4.21 -5.74 1.73
N LEU A 45 -4.45 -6.98 2.14
CA LEU A 45 -4.87 -7.33 3.48
C LEU A 45 -3.71 -7.04 4.44
N ASP A 46 -4.01 -6.62 5.65
CA ASP A 46 -2.98 -6.61 6.70
C ASP A 46 -2.45 -8.04 6.92
N GLN A 47 -1.23 -8.14 7.42
CA GLN A 47 -0.57 -9.44 7.62
C GLN A 47 -1.32 -10.35 8.61
N GLN A 48 -2.20 -9.81 9.46
CA GLN A 48 -3.03 -10.60 10.38
C GLN A 48 -4.38 -11.00 9.77
N GLY A 49 -4.71 -10.57 8.54
CA GLY A 49 -5.95 -10.91 7.84
C GLY A 49 -7.21 -10.28 8.46
N THR A 50 -7.03 -9.31 9.35
CA THR A 50 -8.10 -8.57 10.03
C THR A 50 -8.89 -7.70 9.05
N ALA A 51 -8.20 -7.07 8.09
CA ALA A 51 -8.80 -6.30 7.00
C ALA A 51 -9.75 -7.15 6.14
N ALA A 52 -9.45 -8.44 5.97
CA ALA A 52 -10.29 -9.37 5.22
C ALA A 52 -11.60 -9.67 5.97
N ARG A 53 -11.54 -9.73 7.30
CA ARG A 53 -12.70 -9.97 8.16
C ARG A 53 -13.60 -8.75 8.27
N GLU A 54 -13.05 -7.55 8.10
CA GLU A 54 -13.76 -6.28 8.23
C GLU A 54 -14.36 -5.75 6.92
N GLY A 55 -14.01 -6.34 5.77
CA GLY A 55 -14.62 -6.01 4.47
C GLY A 55 -14.39 -4.55 4.06
N TRP A 56 -13.13 -4.12 3.99
CA TRP A 56 -12.81 -2.75 3.61
C TRP A 56 -13.07 -2.49 2.11
N THR A 57 -13.70 -1.35 1.82
CA THR A 57 -13.86 -0.81 0.47
C THR A 57 -13.01 0.44 0.32
N CYS A 58 -12.16 0.48 -0.70
CA CYS A 58 -11.23 1.56 -1.00
C CYS A 58 -11.58 2.24 -2.32
N VAL A 59 -11.64 3.57 -2.32
CA VAL A 59 -11.69 4.40 -3.53
C VAL A 59 -10.27 4.76 -3.92
N LEU A 60 -9.78 4.22 -5.03
CA LEU A 60 -8.46 4.49 -5.61
C LEU A 60 -8.53 5.66 -6.57
N VAL A 61 -7.56 6.58 -6.48
CA VAL A 61 -7.44 7.76 -7.34
C VAL A 61 -5.99 7.88 -7.83
N GLY A 62 -5.81 8.05 -9.13
CA GLY A 62 -4.49 8.21 -9.75
C GLY A 62 -4.60 8.65 -11.20
N SER A 63 -3.48 8.65 -11.92
CA SER A 63 -3.49 8.95 -13.36
C SER A 63 -3.89 7.72 -14.17
N ALA A 64 -4.76 7.87 -15.16
CA ALA A 64 -5.08 6.82 -16.13
C ALA A 64 -3.91 6.59 -17.09
N ASP A 65 -3.81 5.37 -17.64
CA ASP A 65 -2.88 5.01 -18.71
C ASP A 65 -3.16 5.76 -20.02
N THR A 66 -4.43 6.07 -20.29
CA THR A 66 -4.87 6.86 -21.46
C THR A 66 -4.79 8.38 -21.24
N GLY A 67 -4.37 8.82 -20.04
CA GLY A 67 -4.32 10.23 -19.64
C GLY A 67 -5.55 10.69 -18.86
N GLY A 68 -5.34 11.67 -17.98
CA GLY A 68 -6.38 12.20 -17.08
C GLY A 68 -6.51 11.45 -15.75
N PRO A 69 -7.40 11.91 -14.85
CA PRO A 69 -7.62 11.26 -13.56
C PRO A 69 -8.46 9.98 -13.73
N ARG A 70 -8.13 8.96 -12.95
CA ARG A 70 -8.87 7.72 -12.85
C ARG A 70 -9.29 7.47 -11.41
N VAL A 71 -10.56 7.10 -11.25
CA VAL A 71 -11.15 6.75 -9.97
C VAL A 71 -11.79 5.37 -10.10
N ILE A 72 -11.45 4.44 -9.21
CA ILE A 72 -12.02 3.08 -9.20
C ILE A 72 -12.16 2.59 -7.76
N MET A 73 -13.21 1.81 -7.50
CA MET A 73 -13.40 1.16 -6.19
C MET A 73 -12.81 -0.25 -6.20
N ALA A 74 -12.18 -0.61 -5.09
CA ALA A 74 -11.61 -1.93 -4.86
C ALA A 74 -11.85 -2.39 -3.43
N ASN A 75 -12.17 -3.67 -3.27
CA ASN A 75 -12.23 -4.29 -1.96
C ASN A 75 -10.84 -4.72 -1.51
N SER A 76 -10.70 -4.91 -0.20
CA SER A 76 -9.52 -5.51 0.40
C SER A 76 -9.19 -6.87 -0.23
N GLY A 77 -7.94 -7.05 -0.66
CA GLY A 77 -7.46 -8.23 -1.39
C GLY A 77 -7.59 -8.13 -2.92
N GLN A 78 -8.24 -7.10 -3.46
CA GLN A 78 -8.38 -6.92 -4.90
C GLN A 78 -7.20 -6.17 -5.51
N THR A 79 -6.94 -6.46 -6.78
CA THR A 79 -5.98 -5.74 -7.62
C THR A 79 -6.72 -5.07 -8.75
N GLN A 80 -6.44 -3.78 -8.98
CA GLN A 80 -7.03 -2.98 -10.04
C GLN A 80 -5.95 -2.49 -11.00
N GLY A 81 -6.16 -2.72 -12.30
CA GLY A 81 -5.35 -2.18 -13.39
C GLY A 81 -5.99 -0.97 -14.05
N GLY A 82 -5.26 -0.30 -14.94
CA GLY A 82 -5.69 0.87 -15.73
C GLY A 82 -5.19 2.22 -15.20
N PHE A 83 -4.22 2.21 -14.27
CA PHE A 83 -3.45 3.39 -13.93
C PHE A 83 -2.22 3.50 -14.84
N ALA A 84 -1.67 4.70 -15.00
CA ALA A 84 -0.39 4.87 -15.67
C ALA A 84 0.70 4.13 -14.87
N ALA A 85 1.51 3.31 -15.55
CA ALA A 85 2.56 2.53 -14.91
C ALA A 85 3.56 3.43 -14.16
N GLY A 86 3.90 3.08 -12.93
CA GLY A 86 4.79 3.88 -12.07
C GLY A 86 4.19 5.18 -11.53
N SER A 87 2.93 5.50 -11.86
CA SER A 87 2.27 6.71 -11.35
C SER A 87 1.80 6.55 -9.90
N ALA A 88 1.69 7.66 -9.19
CA ALA A 88 1.16 7.68 -7.83
C ALA A 88 -0.34 7.36 -7.82
N VAL A 89 -0.75 6.50 -6.89
CA VAL A 89 -2.15 6.15 -6.63
C VAL A 89 -2.43 6.32 -5.15
N GLY A 90 -3.42 7.15 -4.82
CA GLY A 90 -3.96 7.29 -3.48
C GLY A 90 -5.22 6.43 -3.31
N ALA A 91 -5.54 6.05 -2.08
CA ALA A 91 -6.83 5.47 -1.73
C ALA A 91 -7.38 6.03 -0.43
N GLY A 92 -8.70 6.24 -0.41
CA GLY A 92 -9.48 6.36 0.81
C GLY A 92 -10.24 5.07 1.06
N CYS A 93 -9.99 4.42 2.19
CA CYS A 93 -10.57 3.14 2.59
C CYS A 93 -11.56 3.34 3.74
N THR A 94 -12.69 2.64 3.66
CA THR A 94 -13.76 2.64 4.68
C THR A 94 -14.23 1.22 4.94
N SER A 95 -14.76 0.95 6.13
CA SER A 95 -15.42 -0.31 6.49
C SER A 95 -16.70 0.00 7.26
N MET A 96 -17.71 -0.87 7.14
CA MET A 96 -18.92 -0.77 7.96
C MET A 96 -18.65 -1.08 9.45
N SER A 97 -17.56 -1.79 9.73
CA SER A 97 -17.16 -2.21 11.08
C SER A 97 -16.33 -1.14 11.80
N ALA A 98 -15.84 -0.13 11.07
CA ALA A 98 -14.93 0.89 11.58
C ALA A 98 -15.44 2.30 11.22
N PRO A 99 -15.73 3.20 12.19
CA PRO A 99 -16.33 4.51 11.93
C PRO A 99 -15.34 5.55 11.36
N TYR A 100 -14.23 5.12 10.77
CA TYR A 100 -13.17 6.00 10.29
C TYR A 100 -12.77 5.69 8.85
N VAL A 101 -12.31 6.73 8.15
CA VAL A 101 -11.67 6.63 6.85
C VAL A 101 -10.17 6.57 7.07
N GLY A 102 -9.50 5.57 6.51
CA GLY A 102 -8.05 5.61 6.43
C GLY A 102 -7.57 5.90 5.02
N MET A 103 -6.40 6.51 4.95
CA MET A 103 -5.76 6.84 3.69
C MET A 103 -4.54 5.95 3.49
N ALA A 104 -4.35 5.51 2.25
CA ALA A 104 -3.18 4.78 1.83
C ALA A 104 -2.69 5.33 0.48
N ASN A 105 -1.41 5.21 0.22
CA ASN A 105 -0.81 5.67 -1.02
C ASN A 105 0.25 4.67 -1.49
N SER A 106 0.37 4.52 -2.79
CA SER A 106 1.36 3.66 -3.42
C SER A 106 1.66 4.14 -4.84
N VAL A 107 2.42 3.35 -5.58
CA VAL A 107 2.63 3.52 -7.02
C VAL A 107 1.99 2.37 -7.77
N ALA A 108 1.43 2.66 -8.94
CA ALA A 108 1.00 1.62 -9.86
C ALA A 108 2.22 0.82 -10.34
N GLY A 109 2.02 -0.49 -10.51
CA GLY A 109 3.03 -1.43 -10.99
C GLY A 109 3.77 -0.84 -12.20
N GLY A 110 5.08 -0.72 -12.06
CA GLY A 110 5.96 -0.28 -13.13
C GLY A 110 6.39 -1.46 -14.01
N PRO A 111 6.97 -1.19 -15.19
CA PRO A 111 7.64 -2.23 -15.94
C PRO A 111 8.67 -2.88 -15.03
N ALA A 112 8.65 -4.22 -14.95
CA ALA A 112 9.68 -4.96 -14.25
C ALA A 112 11.03 -4.42 -14.74
N ALA A 113 11.83 -3.86 -13.83
CA ALA A 113 13.14 -3.35 -14.18
C ALA A 113 13.87 -4.51 -14.86
N SER A 114 14.12 -4.38 -16.16
CA SER A 114 14.90 -5.36 -16.90
C SER A 114 16.28 -5.34 -16.29
N THR A 115 16.56 -6.31 -15.41
CA THR A 115 17.93 -6.63 -15.01
C THR A 115 18.58 -7.22 -16.25
N SER A 116 19.13 -6.36 -17.11
CA SER A 116 20.07 -6.75 -18.14
C SER A 116 21.23 -7.47 -17.46
N GLY A 117 21.46 -8.72 -17.86
CA GLY A 117 22.44 -9.63 -17.26
C GLY A 117 23.89 -9.34 -17.61
#